data_AF-A0A5B0D6U1-F1
#
_entry.id   AF-A0A5B0D6U1-F1
#
_cell.length_a   1.000
_cell.length_b   1.000
_cell.length_c   1.000
_cell.angle_alpha   90.00
_cell.angle_beta   90.00
_cell.angle_gamma   90.00
#
_symmetry.space_group_name_H-M   'P 1'
#
loop_
_entity.id
_entity.type
_entity.pdbx_description
1 polymer ?
#
loop_
_entity_poly.entity_id
_entity_poly.type
_entity_poly.pdbx_seq_one_letter_code
_entity_poly.pdbx_strand_id
1 'polypeptide(L)'
;MRPPLAPLDGRIDRFDLTVGTAVEFLRGTWPELQEVRFEIGGMPDFDATDEVPRWHLDHQQQRIVLFRLPIERLLPPGHDDVAHRKMAIESAVFRAAAEYVGREPWDFGGHDH
;
A
#
# COMPACT_ATOMS: atom_id res chain seq x y z
N MET A 1 -20.16 19.13 -30.95
CA MET A 1 -20.44 18.50 -29.65
C MET A 1 -19.13 17.92 -29.12
N ARG A 2 -18.78 18.17 -27.86
CA ARG A 2 -17.61 17.54 -27.21
C ARG A 2 -18.06 16.14 -26.73
N PRO A 3 -17.31 15.06 -26.98
CA PRO A 3 -17.69 13.74 -26.50
C PRO A 3 -17.86 13.75 -24.98
N PRO A 4 -18.83 13.03 -24.41
CA PRO A 4 -18.90 12.85 -22.97
C PRO A 4 -17.62 12.13 -22.52
N LEU A 5 -16.96 12.69 -21.51
CA LEU A 5 -15.83 12.04 -20.86
C LEU A 5 -16.33 10.69 -20.32
N ALA A 6 -15.58 9.61 -20.58
CA ALA A 6 -15.84 8.34 -19.92
C ALA A 6 -15.85 8.55 -18.40
N PRO A 7 -16.70 7.85 -17.63
CA PRO A 7 -16.68 7.95 -16.17
C PRO A 7 -15.24 7.80 -15.69
N LEU A 8 -14.79 8.74 -14.87
CA LEU A 8 -13.53 8.64 -14.15
C LEU A 8 -13.68 7.52 -13.11
N ASP A 9 -13.66 6.27 -13.54
CA ASP A 9 -13.39 5.14 -12.66
C ASP A 9 -11.87 5.19 -12.38
N GLY A 10 -11.51 6.11 -11.49
CA GLY A 10 -10.46 7.07 -11.77
C GLY A 10 -9.05 6.61 -11.46
N ARG A 11 -8.71 5.31 -11.47
CA ARG A 11 -7.39 4.75 -11.06
C ARG A 11 -6.98 5.05 -9.60
N ILE A 12 -6.98 6.32 -9.19
CA ILE A 12 -6.85 6.79 -7.81
C ILE A 12 -7.91 6.09 -6.95
N ASP A 13 -9.16 6.05 -7.40
CA ASP A 13 -10.24 5.38 -6.68
C ASP A 13 -9.95 3.89 -6.44
N ARG A 14 -9.25 3.22 -7.37
CA ARG A 14 -8.91 1.80 -7.24
C ARG A 14 -7.71 1.56 -6.34
N PHE A 15 -6.73 2.46 -6.35
CA PHE A 15 -5.59 2.40 -5.43
C PHE A 15 -6.08 2.56 -3.99
N ASP A 16 -6.82 3.63 -3.73
CA ASP A 16 -7.33 3.97 -2.39
C ASP A 16 -8.26 2.86 -1.87
N LEU A 17 -9.13 2.31 -2.72
CA LEU A 17 -9.99 1.19 -2.38
C LEU A 17 -9.20 -0.09 -2.06
N THR A 18 -8.17 -0.41 -2.85
CA THR A 18 -7.34 -1.60 -2.63
C THR A 18 -6.55 -1.47 -1.33
N VAL A 19 -5.97 -0.30 -1.06
CA VAL A 19 -5.30 -0.01 0.21
C VAL A 19 -6.28 -0.13 1.37
N GLY A 20 -7.45 0.51 1.30
CA GLY A 20 -8.45 0.46 2.36
C GLY A 20 -8.92 -0.96 2.68
N THR A 21 -9.17 -1.77 1.65
CA THR A 21 -9.57 -3.18 1.81
C THR A 21 -8.48 -4.01 2.49
N ALA A 22 -7.21 -3.84 2.08
CA ALA A 22 -6.08 -4.56 2.67
C ALA A 22 -5.80 -4.12 4.12
N VAL A 23 -5.93 -2.82 4.41
CA VAL A 23 -5.77 -2.26 5.77
C VAL A 23 -6.86 -2.77 6.70
N GLU A 24 -8.10 -2.85 6.24
CA GLU A 24 -9.20 -3.39 7.05
C GLU A 24 -8.96 -4.86 7.42
N PHE A 25 -8.53 -5.67 6.44
CA PHE A 25 -8.13 -7.06 6.69
C PHE A 25 -7.00 -7.16 7.74
N LEU A 26 -5.97 -6.34 7.60
CA LEU A 26 -4.83 -6.31 8.51
C LEU A 26 -5.24 -5.93 9.93
N ARG A 27 -6.12 -4.94 10.09
CA ARG A 27 -6.63 -4.53 11.41
C ARG A 27 -7.43 -5.63 12.10
N GLY A 28 -8.17 -6.43 11.33
CA GLY A 28 -8.83 -7.63 11.86
C GLY A 28 -7.86 -8.74 12.29
N THR A 29 -6.63 -8.74 11.77
CA THR A 29 -5.63 -9.80 11.99
C THR A 29 -4.57 -9.42 13.04
N TRP A 30 -4.09 -8.17 13.03
CA TRP A 30 -3.05 -7.65 13.91
C TRP A 30 -3.60 -6.44 14.69
N PRO A 31 -4.04 -6.64 15.94
CA PRO A 31 -4.62 -5.59 16.78
C PRO A 31 -3.71 -4.38 16.99
N GLU A 32 -2.39 -4.54 16.89
CA GLU A 32 -1.40 -3.48 17.01
C GLU A 32 -1.55 -2.39 15.93
N LEU A 33 -2.25 -2.69 14.83
CA LEU A 33 -2.50 -1.75 13.73
C LEU A 33 -3.79 -0.94 13.87
N GLN A 34 -4.59 -1.17 14.92
CA GLN A 34 -5.88 -0.48 15.11
C GLN A 34 -5.70 1.04 15.19
N GLU A 35 -4.74 1.49 15.98
CA GLU A 35 -4.43 2.92 16.17
C GLU A 35 -3.45 3.48 15.13
N VAL A 36 -2.94 2.63 14.22
CA VAL A 36 -1.96 3.05 13.21
C VAL A 36 -2.69 3.69 12.02
N ARG A 37 -2.25 4.89 11.65
CA ARG A 37 -2.77 5.61 10.48
C ARG A 37 -2.07 5.14 9.22
N PHE A 38 -2.85 4.74 8.23
CA PHE A 38 -2.38 4.51 6.87
C PHE A 38 -2.69 5.74 6.04
N GLU A 39 -1.65 6.36 5.49
CA GLU A 39 -1.73 7.54 4.64
C GLU A 39 -1.23 7.22 3.24
N ILE A 40 -1.75 7.92 2.24
CA ILE A 40 -1.33 7.76 0.85
C ILE A 40 -0.60 9.03 0.42
N GLY A 41 0.69 8.89 0.14
CA GLY A 41 1.55 9.92 -0.44
C GLY A 41 1.68 9.76 -1.95
N GLY A 42 2.03 10.83 -2.65
CA GLY A 42 2.29 10.79 -4.10
C GLY A 42 3.64 10.14 -4.43
N MET A 43 4.72 10.73 -3.92
CA MET A 43 6.12 10.32 -4.02
C MET A 43 6.82 10.62 -2.70
N PRO A 44 7.96 9.97 -2.40
CA PRO A 44 8.85 10.39 -1.33
C PRO A 44 9.41 11.80 -1.63
N ASP A 45 9.39 12.69 -0.64
CA ASP A 45 9.96 14.05 -0.76
C ASP A 45 11.45 14.12 -0.37
N PHE A 46 12.07 12.98 -0.08
CA PHE A 46 13.49 12.86 0.28
C PHE A 46 14.28 12.18 -0.83
N ASP A 47 15.54 12.56 -0.97
CA ASP A 47 16.46 11.94 -1.93
C ASP A 47 16.71 10.48 -1.53
N ALA A 48 16.20 9.57 -2.35
CA ALA A 48 16.52 8.15 -2.25
C ALA A 48 17.90 7.91 -2.88
N THR A 49 18.84 7.37 -2.10
CA THR A 49 20.22 7.12 -2.55
C THR A 49 20.35 5.89 -3.46
N ASP A 50 19.44 4.92 -3.34
CA ASP A 50 19.47 3.65 -4.09
C ASP A 50 18.14 3.36 -4.80
N GLU A 51 17.11 2.94 -4.06
CA GLU A 51 15.79 2.60 -4.59
C GLU A 51 14.73 3.58 -4.09
N VAL A 52 13.82 4.00 -4.99
CA VAL A 52 12.67 4.83 -4.61
C VAL A 52 11.76 4.03 -3.67
N PRO A 53 11.59 4.42 -2.40
CA PRO A 53 10.82 3.64 -1.45
C PRO A 53 9.33 3.61 -1.80
N ARG A 54 8.70 2.48 -1.48
CA ARG A 54 7.26 2.26 -1.68
C ARG A 54 6.44 2.68 -0.45
N TRP A 55 7.06 2.74 0.72
CA TRP A 55 6.44 3.22 1.95
C TRP A 55 7.44 3.93 2.86
N HIS A 56 6.91 4.60 3.88
CA HIS A 56 7.66 5.18 4.99
C HIS A 56 6.96 4.86 6.31
N LEU A 57 7.76 4.53 7.33
CA LEU A 57 7.28 4.18 8.67
C LEU A 57 7.65 5.30 9.66
N ASP A 58 6.63 5.81 10.35
CA ASP A 58 6.77 6.84 11.38
C ASP A 58 6.14 6.31 12.68
N HIS A 59 6.95 5.59 13.45
CA HIS A 59 6.53 5.04 14.74
C HIS A 59 6.22 6.12 15.78
N GLN A 60 6.84 7.30 15.69
CA GLN A 60 6.57 8.39 16.63
C GLN A 60 5.17 8.95 16.45
N GLN A 61 4.67 8.99 15.21
CA GLN A 61 3.32 9.46 14.88
C GLN A 61 2.31 8.34 14.63
N GLN A 62 2.66 7.09 14.93
CA GLN A 62 1.85 5.90 14.67
C GLN A 62 1.29 5.86 13.25
N ARG A 63 2.19 5.97 12.27
CA ARG A 63 1.81 6.20 10.87
C ARG A 63 2.63 5.39 9.90
N ILE A 64 1.95 4.88 8.87
CA ILE A 64 2.51 4.24 7.69
C ILE A 64 2.07 5.06 6.48
N VAL A 65 3.02 5.53 5.66
CA VAL A 65 2.74 6.27 4.43
C VAL A 65 3.04 5.36 3.24
N LEU A 66 2.07 5.12 2.36
CA LEU A 66 2.24 4.37 1.11
C LEU A 66 2.39 5.34 -0.06
N PHE A 67 3.44 5.18 -0.88
CA PHE A 67 3.70 6.07 -2.01
C PHE A 67 3.08 5.50 -3.29
N ARG A 68 2.02 6.15 -3.77
CA ARG A 68 1.23 5.69 -4.92
C ARG A 68 2.07 5.56 -6.19
N LEU A 69 2.85 6.58 -6.54
CA LEU A 69 3.56 6.58 -7.83
C LEU A 69 4.63 5.48 -7.91
N PRO A 70 5.50 5.26 -6.91
CA PRO A 70 6.41 4.12 -6.91
C PRO A 70 5.70 2.78 -6.98
N ILE A 71 4.61 2.60 -6.21
CA ILE A 71 3.86 1.33 -6.20
C ILE A 71 3.19 1.04 -7.55
N GLU A 72 2.58 2.04 -8.19
CA GLU A 72 1.85 1.83 -9.45
C GLU A 72 2.76 1.83 -10.69
N ARG A 73 3.92 2.51 -10.64
CA ARG A 73 4.73 2.81 -11.84
C ARG A 73 6.05 2.08 -11.89
N LEU A 74 6.61 1.63 -10.76
CA LEU A 74 7.88 0.92 -10.70
C LEU A 74 7.63 -0.60 -10.54
N LEU A 75 6.79 -1.12 -11.42
CA LEU A 75 6.47 -2.54 -11.52
C LEU A 75 7.51 -3.26 -12.40
N PRO A 76 7.79 -4.55 -12.16
CA PRO A 76 8.64 -5.33 -13.04
C PRO A 76 8.12 -5.34 -14.48
N PRO A 77 8.99 -5.54 -15.49
CA PRO A 77 8.56 -5.70 -16.87
C PRO A 77 7.46 -6.77 -17.00
N GLY A 78 6.41 -6.47 -17.78
CA GLY A 78 5.27 -7.36 -18.00
C GLY A 78 4.23 -7.42 -16.87
N HIS A 79 4.35 -6.58 -15.84
CA HIS A 79 3.41 -6.51 -14.71
C HIS A 79 2.52 -5.27 -14.78
N ASP A 80 2.00 -4.91 -15.95
CA ASP A 80 1.26 -3.66 -16.18
C ASP A 80 -0.26 -3.83 -16.28
N ASP A 81 -0.78 -5.05 -16.17
CA ASP A 81 -2.21 -5.32 -16.12
C ASP A 81 -2.85 -5.06 -14.73
N VAL A 82 -4.18 -5.16 -14.69
CA VAL A 82 -4.98 -4.83 -13.51
C VAL A 82 -4.68 -5.76 -12.33
N ALA A 83 -4.45 -7.05 -12.58
CA ALA A 83 -4.20 -8.02 -11.52
C ALA A 83 -2.83 -7.77 -10.87
N HIS A 84 -1.78 -7.60 -11.68
CA HIS A 84 -0.45 -7.31 -11.14
C HIS A 84 -0.39 -5.97 -10.41
N ARG A 85 -1.09 -4.94 -10.89
CA ARG A 85 -1.21 -3.67 -10.15
C ARG A 85 -1.88 -3.84 -8.80
N LYS A 86 -2.99 -4.59 -8.74
CA LYS A 86 -3.68 -4.89 -7.47
C LYS A 86 -2.74 -5.64 -6.51
N MET A 87 -2.05 -6.67 -7.00
CA MET A 87 -1.08 -7.44 -6.21
C MET A 87 0.06 -6.57 -5.69
N ALA A 88 0.57 -5.62 -6.48
CA ALA A 88 1.63 -4.72 -6.06
C ALA A 88 1.17 -3.79 -4.91
N ILE A 89 -0.07 -3.29 -4.98
CA ILE A 89 -0.66 -2.47 -3.93
C ILE A 89 -0.83 -3.29 -2.65
N GLU A 90 -1.46 -4.45 -2.73
CA GLU A 90 -1.66 -5.34 -1.58
C GLU A 90 -0.33 -5.76 -0.95
N SER A 91 0.65 -6.14 -1.78
CA SER A 91 1.99 -6.50 -1.31
C SER A 91 2.70 -5.35 -0.59
N ALA A 92 2.55 -4.11 -1.07
CA ALA A 92 3.13 -2.94 -0.40
C ALA A 92 2.47 -2.70 0.96
N VAL A 93 1.14 -2.81 1.04
CA VAL A 93 0.40 -2.67 2.30
C VAL A 93 0.84 -3.74 3.31
N PHE A 94 0.86 -5.02 2.91
CA PHE A 94 1.24 -6.11 3.81
C PHE A 94 2.68 -6.00 4.30
N ARG A 95 3.62 -5.68 3.41
CA ARG A 95 5.04 -5.53 3.78
C ARG A 95 5.27 -4.33 4.69
N ALA A 96 4.67 -3.19 4.38
CA ALA A 96 4.78 -1.99 5.21
C ALA A 96 4.22 -2.24 6.62
N ALA A 97 3.06 -2.89 6.69
CA ALA A 97 2.45 -3.26 7.96
C ALA A 97 3.30 -4.25 8.76
N ALA A 98 3.82 -5.30 8.09
CA ALA A 98 4.64 -6.33 8.71
C ALA A 98 5.94 -5.75 9.27
N GLU A 99 6.62 -4.91 8.49
CA GLU A 99 7.81 -4.18 8.93
C GLU A 99 7.48 -3.28 10.12
N TYR A 100 6.34 -2.58 10.09
CA TYR A 100 5.91 -1.73 11.21
C TYR A 100 5.68 -2.51 12.51
N VAL A 101 5.11 -3.71 12.44
CA VAL A 101 4.87 -4.54 13.64
C VAL A 101 6.01 -5.50 13.97
N GLY A 102 7.06 -5.54 13.16
CA GLY A 102 8.19 -6.46 13.33
C GLY A 102 7.84 -7.93 13.11
N ARG A 103 7.00 -8.24 12.11
CA ARG A 103 6.55 -9.60 11.73
C ARG A 103 6.89 -9.90 10.27
N GLU A 104 6.75 -11.16 9.85
CA GLU A 104 6.82 -11.48 8.43
C GLU A 104 5.50 -11.11 7.71
N PRO A 105 5.56 -10.70 6.43
CA PRO A 105 4.37 -10.30 5.67
C PRO A 105 3.35 -11.41 5.40
N TRP A 106 3.63 -12.66 5.77
CA TRP A 106 2.73 -13.81 5.62
C TRP A 106 2.26 -14.38 6.97
N ASP A 107 2.59 -13.71 8.08
CA ASP A 107 2.21 -14.13 9.45
C ASP A 107 0.73 -13.78 9.76
N PHE A 108 -0.18 -14.31 8.94
CA PHE A 108 -1.63 -14.16 9.07
C PHE A 108 -2.26 -15.44 9.65
N GLY A 109 -2.10 -15.66 10.96
CA GLY A 109 -2.68 -16.82 11.64
C GLY A 109 -1.76 -17.32 12.74
N GLY A 110 -2.30 -17.48 13.94
CA GLY A 110 -1.53 -17.82 15.13
C GLY A 110 -0.68 -19.07 14.96
N HIS A 111 0.60 -18.97 15.31
CA HIS A 111 1.35 -20.11 15.82
C HIS A 111 0.87 -20.40 17.26
N ASP A 112 -0.38 -20.80 17.41
CA ASP A 112 -0.79 -21.53 18.62
C ASP A 112 -0.30 -22.97 18.42
N HIS A 113 0.80 -23.31 19.11
CA HIS A 113 1.17 -24.69 19.42
C HIS A 113 0.42 -25.15 20.67
#